data_AF-A0A9P4KHQ4-F1
#
_entry.id   AF-A0A9P4KHQ4-F1
#
_cell.length_a   1.000
_cell.length_b   1.000
_cell.length_c   1.000
_cell.angle_alpha   90.00
_cell.angle_beta   90.00
_cell.angle_gamma   90.00
#
_symmetry.space_group_name_H-M   'P 1'
#
loop_
_entity.id
_entity.type
_entity.pdbx_description
1 polymer ?
#
loop_
_entity_poly.entity_id
_entity_poly.type
_entity_poly.pdbx_seq_one_letter_code
_entity_poly.pdbx_strand_id
1 'polypeptide(L)'
;MAPLLPSLYTLSFAIAFSVTLFIGASLRLLSILPHGPFRPQHLRRKPCPTRVLIVLGSGGHTHEMFYLLRGLDTRKYTHRTYLVSSGDAFSAQRAAEFEANLLKLENERHKKEWEGSINGARSRSRSRSRSQSIASEEGRGEREGKKVCVGPEYYDIAVVPRARRIHQSLLTTPFSSLYTLLCAFKPLFSAGTVLRDEPPHNAYEAASRDFPDLIITNGPATAVIVILASLVLRFFNVRGANSRGKVKTVYVESFARVKTLSISGKLLLRIVDRFLVQWEELEGKGGRAEFWGILV
;
A
#
# COMPACT_ATOMS: atom_id res chain seq x y z
N MET A 1 -21.31 17.05 -54.35
CA MET A 1 -20.56 17.25 -53.09
C MET A 1 -21.58 17.23 -51.97
N ALA A 2 -21.54 16.23 -51.08
CA ALA A 2 -22.48 16.18 -49.96
C ALA A 2 -22.14 17.30 -48.96
N PRO A 3 -23.12 18.10 -48.48
CA PRO A 3 -22.84 19.16 -47.52
C PRO A 3 -22.33 18.54 -46.21
N LEU A 4 -21.23 19.09 -45.69
CA LEU A 4 -20.73 18.77 -44.36
C LEU A 4 -21.83 19.11 -43.34
N LEU A 5 -22.28 18.12 -42.56
CA LEU A 5 -23.38 18.26 -41.60
C LEU A 5 -23.07 19.38 -40.58
N PRO A 6 -23.80 20.52 -40.60
CA PRO A 6 -23.55 21.63 -39.68
C PRO A 6 -23.94 21.31 -38.23
N SER A 7 -24.60 20.18 -37.98
CA SER A 7 -25.12 19.76 -36.67
C SER A 7 -24.02 19.45 -35.64
N LEU A 8 -22.85 18.96 -36.06
CA LEU A 8 -21.72 18.64 -35.18
C LEU A 8 -21.02 19.88 -34.61
N TYR A 9 -21.26 21.06 -35.19
CA TYR A 9 -20.65 22.34 -34.77
C TYR A 9 -21.63 23.25 -34.02
N THR A 10 -22.83 22.77 -33.69
CA THR A 10 -23.81 23.57 -32.96
C THR A 10 -23.46 23.63 -31.48
N LEU A 11 -23.65 24.81 -30.87
CA LEU A 11 -23.50 25.01 -29.41
C LEU A 11 -24.34 23.99 -28.61
N SER A 12 -25.52 23.63 -29.12
CA SER A 12 -26.39 22.60 -28.54
C SER A 12 -25.72 21.23 -28.47
N PHE A 13 -25.04 20.79 -29.53
CA PHE A 13 -24.29 19.53 -29.53
C PHE A 13 -23.15 19.55 -28.51
N ALA A 14 -22.39 20.64 -28.43
CA ALA A 14 -21.29 20.78 -27.45
C ALA A 14 -21.79 20.75 -26.00
N ILE A 15 -22.92 21.40 -25.71
CA ILE A 15 -23.56 21.37 -24.38
C ILE A 15 -24.03 19.95 -24.06
N ALA A 16 -24.77 19.31 -24.98
CA ALA A 16 -25.26 17.95 -24.78
C ALA A 16 -24.12 16.96 -24.53
N PHE A 17 -23.04 17.02 -25.32
CA PHE A 17 -21.84 16.20 -25.14
C PHE A 17 -21.19 16.44 -23.78
N SER A 18 -21.03 17.70 -23.36
CA SER A 18 -20.44 18.05 -22.07
C SER A 18 -21.28 17.53 -20.90
N VAL A 19 -22.61 17.62 -20.99
CA VAL A 19 -23.54 17.09 -19.98
C VAL A 19 -23.45 15.57 -19.92
N THR A 20 -23.45 14.87 -21.06
CA THR A 20 -23.30 13.42 -21.10
C THR A 20 -21.96 12.98 -20.50
N LEU A 21 -20.87 13.68 -20.81
CA LEU A 21 -19.55 13.41 -20.23
C LEU A 21 -19.55 13.66 -18.72
N PHE A 22 -20.18 14.75 -18.25
CA PHE A 22 -20.31 15.06 -16.83
C PHE A 22 -21.10 13.99 -16.07
N ILE A 23 -22.23 13.53 -16.61
CA ILE A 23 -23.04 12.47 -16.02
C ILE A 23 -22.24 11.16 -16.00
N GLY A 24 -21.62 10.78 -17.11
CA GLY A 24 -20.78 9.58 -17.20
C GLY A 24 -19.61 9.60 -16.21
N ALA A 25 -18.92 10.74 -16.09
CA ALA A 25 -17.84 10.95 -15.13
C ALA A 25 -18.34 10.89 -13.69
N SER A 26 -19.51 11.48 -13.39
CA SER A 26 -20.10 11.47 -12.06
C SER A 26 -20.51 10.06 -11.64
N LEU A 27 -21.20 9.31 -12.53
CA LEU A 27 -21.55 7.91 -12.29
C LEU A 27 -20.30 7.04 -12.11
N ARG A 28 -19.26 7.28 -12.92
CA ARG A 28 -17.97 6.57 -12.79
C ARG A 28 -17.33 6.85 -11.44
N LEU A 29 -17.28 8.12 -11.02
CA LEU A 29 -16.71 8.51 -9.73
C LEU A 29 -17.48 7.87 -8.58
N LEU A 30 -18.82 7.93 -8.58
CA LEU A 30 -19.67 7.28 -7.60
C LEU A 30 -19.47 5.77 -7.57
N SER A 31 -19.27 5.11 -8.72
CA SER A 31 -19.01 3.66 -8.75
C SER A 31 -17.68 3.23 -8.11
N ILE A 32 -16.70 4.15 -8.03
CA ILE A 32 -15.37 3.88 -7.50
C ILE A 32 -15.27 4.25 -6.03
N LEU A 33 -15.93 5.35 -5.66
CA LEU A 33 -15.94 5.82 -4.29
C LEU A 33 -16.61 4.77 -3.41
N PRO A 34 -16.01 4.46 -2.25
CA PRO A 34 -16.57 3.47 -1.36
C PRO A 34 -17.85 4.01 -0.70
N HIS A 35 -18.95 3.28 -0.89
CA HIS A 35 -20.26 3.62 -0.33
C HIS A 35 -20.54 2.72 0.88
N GLY A 36 -20.72 3.32 2.05
CA GLY A 36 -21.08 2.63 3.29
C GLY A 36 -19.90 2.07 4.11
N PRO A 37 -20.21 1.38 5.22
CA PRO A 37 -19.21 0.77 6.10
C PRO A 37 -18.46 -0.35 5.37
N PHE A 38 -17.16 -0.49 5.67
CA PHE A 38 -16.34 -1.55 5.09
C PHE A 38 -16.93 -2.92 5.44
N ARG A 39 -17.21 -3.73 4.42
CA ARG A 39 -17.52 -5.15 4.61
C ARG A 39 -16.23 -5.96 4.46
N PRO A 40 -15.80 -6.73 5.48
CA PRO A 40 -14.66 -7.61 5.33
C PRO A 40 -14.95 -8.60 4.21
N GLN A 41 -14.22 -8.50 3.11
CA GLN A 41 -14.25 -9.53 2.07
C GLN A 41 -13.59 -10.79 2.63
N HIS A 42 -14.17 -11.95 2.29
CA HIS A 42 -13.60 -13.24 2.65
C HIS A 42 -12.12 -13.29 2.27
N LEU A 43 -11.26 -13.57 3.26
CA LEU A 43 -9.83 -13.78 3.07
C LEU A 43 -9.62 -14.74 1.90
N ARG A 44 -8.87 -14.30 0.87
CA ARG A 44 -8.52 -15.15 -0.27
C ARG A 44 -7.85 -16.42 0.28
N ARG A 45 -8.39 -17.58 -0.08
CA ARG A 45 -7.93 -18.91 0.37
C ARG A 45 -6.47 -19.19 -0.02
N LYS A 46 -5.93 -18.50 -1.03
CA LYS A 46 -4.52 -18.59 -1.42
C LYS A 46 -3.80 -17.26 -1.17
N PRO A 47 -2.61 -17.30 -0.54
CA PRO A 47 -1.75 -16.14 -0.34
C PRO A 47 -1.20 -15.69 -1.71
N CYS A 48 -1.73 -14.61 -2.25
CA CYS A 48 -1.16 -13.97 -3.43
C CYS A 48 0.00 -13.05 -3.02
N PRO A 49 1.08 -12.96 -3.80
CA PRO A 49 2.10 -11.94 -3.61
C PRO A 49 1.45 -10.56 -3.61
N THR A 50 1.60 -9.83 -2.51
CA THR A 50 0.92 -8.55 -2.28
C THR A 50 1.95 -7.45 -2.19
N ARG A 51 1.85 -6.44 -3.07
CA ARG A 51 2.69 -5.25 -3.03
C ARG A 51 2.01 -4.16 -2.20
N VAL A 52 2.72 -3.61 -1.23
CA VAL A 52 2.24 -2.52 -0.37
C VAL A 52 3.05 -1.26 -0.62
N LEU A 53 2.37 -0.13 -0.78
CA LEU A 53 2.95 1.20 -0.81
C LEU A 53 2.66 1.90 0.53
N ILE A 54 3.72 2.22 1.27
CA ILE A 54 3.65 2.87 2.57
C ILE A 54 4.05 4.33 2.39
N VAL A 55 3.12 5.27 2.57
CA VAL A 55 3.45 6.69 2.49
C VAL A 55 3.90 7.18 3.87
N LEU A 56 5.17 7.55 3.97
CA LEU A 56 5.74 8.09 5.19
C LEU A 56 5.47 9.60 5.27
N GLY A 57 4.84 10.03 6.37
CA GLY A 57 4.85 11.43 6.76
C GLY A 57 6.23 11.84 7.29
N SER A 58 6.45 13.13 7.55
CA SER A 58 7.68 13.63 8.17
C SER A 58 7.54 13.73 9.69
N GLY A 59 8.59 13.36 10.44
CA GLY A 59 8.68 13.54 11.89
C GLY A 59 7.85 12.54 12.70
N GLY A 60 6.86 13.04 13.46
CA GLY A 60 6.01 12.20 14.33
C GLY A 60 5.17 11.19 13.56
N HIS A 61 4.65 11.58 12.38
CA HIS A 61 3.89 10.67 11.52
C HIS A 61 4.73 9.48 11.03
N THR A 62 6.03 9.68 10.79
CA THR A 62 6.95 8.59 10.43
C THR A 62 7.01 7.54 11.54
N HIS A 63 7.12 8.00 12.79
CA HIS A 63 7.20 7.10 13.95
C HIS A 63 5.91 6.32 14.16
N GLU A 64 4.77 7.00 14.09
CA GLU A 64 3.45 6.36 14.10
C GLU A 64 3.37 5.27 13.02
N MET A 65 3.78 5.57 11.79
CA MET A 65 3.73 4.61 10.68
C MET A 65 4.62 3.38 10.92
N PHE A 66 5.85 3.56 11.41
CA PHE A 66 6.70 2.41 11.75
C PHE A 66 6.18 1.60 12.93
N TYR A 67 5.47 2.23 13.87
CA TYR A 67 4.79 1.51 14.94
C TYR A 67 3.66 0.63 14.39
N LEU A 68 2.82 1.19 13.50
CA LEU A 68 1.76 0.45 12.78
C LEU A 68 2.32 -0.77 12.03
N LEU A 69 3.54 -0.65 11.50
CA LEU A 69 4.18 -1.69 10.70
C LEU A 69 4.93 -2.75 11.53
N ARG A 70 5.05 -2.62 12.85
CA ARG A 70 5.79 -3.59 13.70
C ARG A 70 5.30 -5.03 13.57
N GLY A 71 4.00 -5.21 13.31
CA GLY A 71 3.36 -6.51 13.12
C GLY A 71 3.22 -6.95 11.65
N LEU A 72 3.90 -6.30 10.71
CA LEU A 72 3.78 -6.59 9.28
C LEU A 72 4.31 -8.00 8.96
N ASP A 73 3.45 -8.83 8.38
CA ASP A 73 3.82 -10.19 7.94
C ASP A 73 4.50 -10.15 6.56
N THR A 74 5.82 -10.34 6.55
CA THR A 74 6.69 -10.36 5.36
C THR A 74 6.41 -11.52 4.42
N ARG A 75 5.63 -12.53 4.83
CA ARG A 75 5.19 -13.65 3.96
C ARG A 75 3.95 -13.30 3.16
N LYS A 76 3.15 -12.33 3.62
CA LYS A 76 1.95 -11.82 2.92
C LYS A 76 2.30 -10.61 2.07
N TYR A 77 3.03 -9.66 2.66
CA TYR A 77 3.41 -8.41 2.02
C TYR A 77 4.80 -8.54 1.42
N THR A 78 4.81 -9.12 0.23
CA THR A 78 6.01 -9.64 -0.43
C THR A 78 6.92 -8.55 -0.97
N HIS A 79 6.35 -7.39 -1.31
CA HIS A 79 7.13 -6.24 -1.74
C HIS A 79 6.61 -4.96 -1.09
N ARG A 80 7.51 -4.15 -0.54
CA ARG A 80 7.19 -2.95 0.26
C ARG A 80 7.87 -1.72 -0.34
N THR A 81 7.08 -0.81 -0.88
CA THR A 81 7.59 0.46 -1.38
C THR A 81 7.34 1.53 -0.33
N TYR A 82 8.39 2.15 0.20
CA TYR A 82 8.33 3.27 1.13
C TYR A 82 8.39 4.58 0.36
N LEU A 83 7.31 5.35 0.41
CA LEU A 83 7.23 6.64 -0.26
C LEU A 83 7.59 7.77 0.71
N VAL A 84 8.65 8.48 0.39
CA VAL A 84 9.23 9.55 1.22
C VAL A 84 9.14 10.88 0.49
N SER A 85 8.87 11.95 1.23
CA SER A 85 8.84 13.29 0.68
C SER A 85 10.25 13.85 0.44
N SER A 86 10.44 14.66 -0.60
CA SER A 86 11.72 15.31 -0.89
C SER A 86 12.22 16.15 0.29
N GLY A 87 13.49 15.98 0.66
CA GLY A 87 14.08 16.66 1.81
C GLY A 87 13.67 16.07 3.16
N ASP A 88 13.24 14.81 3.20
CA ASP A 88 13.01 14.05 4.44
C ASP A 88 13.95 12.82 4.48
N ALA A 89 15.25 13.09 4.62
CA ALA A 89 16.27 12.05 4.71
C ALA A 89 16.07 11.17 5.96
N PHE A 90 15.53 11.74 7.03
CA PHE A 90 15.25 11.03 8.27
C PHE A 90 14.25 9.89 8.05
N SER A 91 13.13 10.14 7.38
CA SER A 91 12.15 9.09 7.09
C SER A 91 12.71 8.00 6.18
N ALA A 92 13.56 8.35 5.21
CA ALA A 92 14.23 7.38 4.34
C ALA A 92 15.21 6.49 5.13
N GLN A 93 16.01 7.08 6.02
CA GLN A 93 16.92 6.33 6.88
C GLN A 93 16.15 5.37 7.80
N ARG A 94 15.04 5.83 8.41
CA ARG A 94 14.20 4.98 9.25
C ARG A 94 13.59 3.80 8.49
N ALA A 95 13.24 3.98 7.22
CA ALA A 95 12.78 2.88 6.38
C ALA A 95 13.87 1.82 6.17
N ALA A 96 15.09 2.24 5.87
CA ALA A 96 16.23 1.33 5.71
C ALA A 96 16.56 0.60 7.03
N GLU A 97 16.55 1.31 8.17
CA GLU A 97 16.75 0.72 9.49
C GLU A 97 15.66 -0.29 9.86
N PHE A 98 14.40 -0.01 9.52
CA PHE A 98 13.28 -0.92 9.75
C PHE A 98 13.43 -2.23 8.97
N GLU A 99 13.77 -2.16 7.68
CA GLU A 99 14.00 -3.35 6.86
C GLU A 99 15.26 -4.13 7.32
N ALA A 100 16.32 -3.43 7.73
CA ALA A 100 17.49 -4.08 8.32
C ALA A 100 17.15 -4.82 9.62
N ASN A 101 16.23 -4.28 10.43
CA ASN A 101 15.74 -4.95 11.64
C ASN A 101 14.90 -6.19 11.29
N LEU A 102 13.99 -6.09 10.31
CA LEU A 102 13.23 -7.25 9.83
C LEU A 102 14.14 -8.40 9.36
N LEU A 103 15.21 -8.07 8.63
CA LEU A 103 16.19 -9.05 8.17
C LEU A 103 16.94 -9.70 9.35
N LYS A 104 17.36 -8.91 10.34
CA LYS A 104 18.03 -9.43 11.56
C LYS A 104 17.14 -10.38 12.33
N LEU A 105 15.88 -9.99 12.59
CA LEU A 105 14.91 -10.80 13.31
C LEU A 105 14.64 -12.13 12.60
N GLU A 106 14.58 -12.14 11.28
CA GLU A 106 14.37 -13.37 10.53
C GLU A 106 15.60 -14.28 10.56
N ASN A 107 16.81 -13.72 10.43
CA ASN A 107 18.04 -14.49 10.57
C ASN A 107 18.17 -15.11 11.98
N GLU A 108 17.78 -14.38 13.02
CA GLU A 108 17.75 -14.90 14.40
C GLU A 108 16.73 -16.03 14.57
N ARG A 109 15.55 -15.93 13.96
CA ARG A 109 14.54 -17.00 13.97
C ARG A 109 15.08 -18.26 13.28
N HIS A 110 15.64 -18.11 12.08
CA HIS A 110 16.26 -19.20 11.33
C HIS A 110 17.39 -19.87 12.12
N LYS A 111 18.25 -19.09 12.79
CA LYS A 111 19.32 -19.62 13.64
C LYS A 111 18.76 -20.45 14.81
N LYS A 112 17.73 -19.96 15.50
CA LYS A 112 17.07 -20.68 16.61
C LYS A 112 16.42 -21.98 16.14
N GLU A 113 15.75 -21.97 14.99
CA GLU A 113 15.14 -23.16 14.39
C GLU A 113 16.19 -24.22 13.99
N TRP A 114 17.31 -23.76 13.43
CA TRP A 114 18.45 -24.62 13.08
C TRP A 114 19.09 -25.26 14.31
N GLU A 115 19.40 -24.47 15.34
CA GLU A 115 19.97 -24.94 16.61
C GLU A 115 19.02 -25.92 17.32
N GLY A 116 17.72 -25.61 17.35
CA GLY A 116 16.69 -26.50 17.89
C GLY A 116 16.59 -27.82 17.14
N SER A 117 16.72 -27.80 15.81
CA SER A 117 16.71 -29.00 14.98
C SER A 117 17.93 -29.89 15.23
N ILE A 118 19.13 -29.30 15.35
CA ILE A 118 20.36 -30.03 15.69
C ILE A 118 20.25 -30.66 17.07
N ASN A 119 19.77 -29.91 18.07
CA ASN A 119 19.61 -30.41 19.44
C ASN A 119 18.54 -31.51 19.52
N GLY A 120 17.45 -31.38 18.77
CA GLY A 120 16.40 -32.40 18.63
C GLY A 120 16.89 -33.68 17.92
N ALA A 121 17.77 -33.54 16.93
CA ALA A 121 18.40 -34.69 16.27
C ALA A 121 19.39 -35.41 17.20
N ARG A 122 20.20 -34.66 17.97
CA ARG A 122 21.13 -35.19 18.98
C ARG A 122 20.44 -35.88 20.16
N SER A 123 19.28 -35.39 20.59
CA SER A 123 18.49 -36.04 21.65
C SER A 123 17.82 -37.32 21.13
N ARG A 124 17.31 -37.32 19.89
CA ARG A 124 16.78 -38.52 19.21
C ARG A 124 17.86 -39.56 18.91
N SER A 125 19.11 -39.17 18.67
CA SER A 125 20.21 -40.13 18.49
C SER A 125 20.69 -40.73 19.81
N ARG A 126 20.60 -39.99 20.93
CA ARG A 126 20.90 -40.49 22.28
C ARG A 126 19.85 -41.47 22.83
N SER A 127 18.59 -41.35 22.41
CA SER A 127 17.52 -42.31 22.78
C SER A 127 17.40 -43.51 21.82
N ARG A 128 18.10 -43.50 20.67
CA ARG A 128 18.07 -44.58 19.67
C ARG A 128 19.11 -45.70 19.87
N SER A 129 19.87 -45.69 20.98
CA SER A 129 20.68 -46.84 21.38
C SER A 129 19.88 -47.99 22.02
N ARG A 130 18.54 -47.93 21.98
CA ARG A 130 17.67 -49.05 22.34
C ARG A 130 16.53 -49.13 21.33
N SER A 131 16.43 -50.26 20.63
CA SER A 131 15.43 -50.64 19.62
C SER A 131 15.70 -50.19 18.16
N GLN A 132 16.28 -51.10 17.38
CA GLN A 132 16.14 -51.13 15.92
C GLN A 132 14.77 -51.75 15.56
N SER A 133 14.02 -51.10 14.67
CA SER A 133 13.52 -51.70 13.41
C SER A 133 12.57 -50.74 12.68
N ILE A 134 12.87 -50.56 11.39
CA ILE A 134 11.96 -50.49 10.23
C ILE A 134 10.71 -49.60 10.35
N ALA A 135 10.74 -48.44 9.67
CA ALA A 135 9.58 -47.86 9.00
C ALA A 135 10.04 -46.78 7.99
N SER A 136 9.96 -47.16 6.72
CA SER A 136 9.50 -46.38 5.56
C SER A 136 9.85 -44.88 5.48
N GLU A 137 10.74 -44.58 4.53
CA GLU A 137 10.76 -43.33 3.79
C GLU A 137 9.49 -43.19 2.97
N GLU A 138 8.51 -42.43 3.44
CA GLU A 138 7.41 -41.97 2.58
C GLU A 138 6.85 -40.64 3.12
N GLY A 139 6.81 -39.63 2.25
CA GLY A 139 6.09 -38.39 2.51
C GLY A 139 6.93 -37.14 2.80
N ARG A 140 8.02 -36.89 2.05
CA ARG A 140 8.44 -35.49 1.78
C ARG A 140 7.43 -34.85 0.82
N GLY A 141 6.19 -34.69 1.29
CA GLY A 141 5.29 -33.71 0.73
C GLY A 141 5.84 -32.35 1.12
N GLU A 142 6.48 -31.67 0.18
CA GLU A 142 6.87 -30.28 0.26
C GLU A 142 5.67 -29.45 0.72
N ARG A 143 5.55 -29.22 2.03
CA ARG A 143 5.00 -27.96 2.50
C ARG A 143 6.05 -26.95 2.11
N GLU A 144 5.97 -26.41 0.89
CA GLU A 144 6.67 -25.19 0.52
C GLU A 144 6.36 -24.16 1.61
N GLY A 145 7.26 -24.04 2.58
CA GLY A 145 7.19 -23.01 3.60
C GLY A 145 7.21 -21.70 2.84
N LYS A 146 6.16 -20.88 2.99
CA LYS A 146 6.08 -19.56 2.36
C LYS A 146 7.41 -18.84 2.49
N LYS A 147 8.07 -18.59 1.36
CA LYS A 147 9.34 -17.87 1.31
C LYS A 147 9.20 -16.54 2.02
N VAL A 148 10.06 -16.28 3.00
CA VAL A 148 10.08 -15.01 3.72
C VAL A 148 10.74 -13.96 2.84
N CYS A 149 10.01 -12.86 2.57
CA CYS A 149 10.43 -11.82 1.63
C CYS A 149 11.11 -10.68 2.39
N VAL A 150 12.33 -10.92 2.89
CA VAL A 150 13.18 -9.95 3.60
C VAL A 150 14.50 -9.77 2.85
N GLY A 151 15.01 -8.54 2.78
CA GLY A 151 16.21 -8.22 2.00
C GLY A 151 16.02 -7.05 1.03
N PRO A 152 17.11 -6.51 0.46
CA PRO A 152 17.10 -5.35 -0.44
C PRO A 152 16.27 -5.54 -1.73
N GLU A 153 16.02 -6.77 -2.14
CA GLU A 153 15.19 -7.11 -3.30
C GLU A 153 13.67 -7.02 -3.02
N TYR A 154 13.25 -7.01 -1.75
CA TYR A 154 11.83 -7.01 -1.36
C TYR A 154 11.32 -5.65 -0.88
N TYR A 155 12.14 -4.62 -0.92
CA TYR A 155 11.70 -3.26 -0.64
C TYR A 155 12.31 -2.24 -1.60
N ASP A 156 11.71 -1.06 -1.64
CA ASP A 156 12.20 0.09 -2.39
C ASP A 156 11.87 1.37 -1.63
N ILE A 157 12.69 2.41 -1.79
CA ILE A 157 12.44 3.74 -1.22
C ILE A 157 12.25 4.72 -2.38
N ALA A 158 11.00 5.11 -2.60
CA ALA A 158 10.64 6.06 -3.62
C ALA A 158 10.54 7.48 -3.06
N VAL A 159 11.23 8.43 -3.69
CA VAL A 159 11.20 9.85 -3.29
C VAL A 159 10.25 10.63 -4.20
N VAL A 160 9.34 11.39 -3.61
CA VAL A 160 8.39 12.27 -4.31
C VAL A 160 8.51 13.71 -3.79
N PRO A 161 8.39 14.74 -4.65
CA PRO A 161 8.37 16.14 -4.20
C PRO A 161 7.31 16.41 -3.13
N ARG A 162 7.63 17.25 -2.14
CA ARG A 162 6.62 17.71 -1.16
C ARG A 162 5.49 18.47 -1.85
N ALA A 163 4.24 18.08 -1.57
CA ALA A 163 3.05 18.74 -2.11
C ALA A 163 2.98 20.23 -1.76
N ARG A 164 3.43 20.58 -0.55
CA ARG A 164 3.53 21.97 -0.07
C ARG A 164 4.83 22.14 0.72
N ARG A 165 5.60 23.17 0.40
CA ARG A 165 6.79 23.56 1.17
C ARG A 165 6.39 24.36 2.41
N ILE A 166 7.24 24.32 3.44
CA ILE A 166 7.06 25.13 4.64
C ILE A 166 7.15 26.61 4.22
N HIS A 167 6.25 27.45 4.73
CA HIS A 167 6.08 28.88 4.35
C HIS A 167 5.60 29.14 2.91
N GLN A 168 5.19 28.11 2.17
CA GLN A 168 4.60 28.32 0.85
C GLN A 168 3.19 28.92 0.96
N SER A 169 2.93 29.95 0.14
CA SER A 169 1.60 30.55 -0.03
C SER A 169 0.57 29.54 -0.52
N LEU A 170 -0.68 29.70 -0.09
CA LEU A 170 -1.79 28.87 -0.53
C LEU A 170 -2.06 28.97 -2.04
N LEU A 171 -1.70 30.09 -2.67
CA LEU A 171 -1.90 30.29 -4.12
C LEU A 171 -0.91 29.53 -4.99
N THR A 172 0.32 29.32 -4.52
CA THR A 172 1.33 28.54 -5.28
C THR A 172 1.30 27.05 -4.96
N THR A 173 0.58 26.68 -3.89
CA THR A 173 0.42 25.28 -3.44
C THR A 173 -0.20 24.35 -4.51
N PRO A 174 -1.18 24.77 -5.35
CA PRO A 174 -1.72 23.93 -6.41
C PRO A 174 -0.66 23.48 -7.43
N PHE A 175 0.29 24.35 -7.80
CA PHE A 175 1.33 24.00 -8.76
C PHE A 175 2.30 22.95 -8.20
N SER A 176 2.76 23.13 -6.95
CA SER A 176 3.61 22.12 -6.31
C SER A 176 2.85 20.82 -6.05
N SER A 177 1.56 20.88 -5.69
CA SER A 177 0.72 19.70 -5.50
C SER A 177 0.50 18.95 -6.81
N LEU A 178 0.30 19.65 -7.94
CA LEU A 178 0.19 19.04 -9.27
C LEU A 178 1.50 18.38 -9.68
N TYR A 179 2.64 19.02 -9.44
CA TYR A 179 3.95 18.42 -9.68
C TYR A 179 4.14 17.14 -8.85
N THR A 180 3.79 17.17 -7.56
CA THR A 180 3.77 15.98 -6.70
C THR A 180 2.82 14.90 -7.24
N LEU A 181 1.65 15.26 -7.74
CA LEU A 181 0.68 14.33 -8.33
C LEU A 181 1.29 13.60 -9.54
N LEU A 182 1.92 14.33 -10.45
CA LEU A 182 2.58 13.76 -11.62
C LEU A 182 3.72 12.82 -11.23
N CYS A 183 4.55 13.22 -10.26
CA CYS A 183 5.63 12.37 -9.76
C CYS A 183 5.12 11.14 -8.99
N ALA A 184 3.96 11.22 -8.33
CA ALA A 184 3.38 10.11 -7.55
C ALA A 184 2.95 8.92 -8.42
N PHE A 185 2.72 9.11 -9.72
CA PHE A 185 2.42 7.99 -10.62
C PHE A 185 3.59 7.02 -10.80
N LYS A 186 4.84 7.51 -10.81
CA LYS A 186 6.04 6.68 -11.00
C LYS A 186 6.12 5.53 -9.97
N PRO A 187 6.07 5.79 -8.64
CA PRO A 187 6.09 4.71 -7.65
C PRO A 187 4.82 3.86 -7.64
N LEU A 188 3.68 4.37 -8.12
CA LEU A 188 2.47 3.56 -8.26
C LEU A 188 2.63 2.52 -9.38
N PHE A 189 3.21 2.88 -10.52
CA PHE A 189 3.29 1.97 -11.68
C PHE A 189 4.25 0.79 -11.52
N SER A 190 5.34 0.95 -10.76
CA SER A 190 6.37 -0.10 -10.56
C SER A 190 7.18 0.18 -9.31
N ALA A 191 7.65 -0.88 -8.65
CA ALA A 191 8.77 -0.77 -7.72
C ALA A 191 10.05 -0.39 -8.48
N GLY A 192 10.92 0.40 -7.84
CA GLY A 192 12.20 0.83 -8.40
C GLY A 192 13.29 -0.23 -8.32
N THR A 193 13.15 -1.24 -7.47
CA THR A 193 14.13 -2.31 -7.30
C THR A 193 13.81 -3.52 -8.19
N VAL A 194 14.84 -3.93 -8.95
CA VAL A 194 15.02 -5.22 -9.64
C VAL A 194 14.54 -5.30 -11.11
N LEU A 195 15.53 -5.15 -12.00
CA LEU A 195 15.60 -5.66 -13.39
C LEU A 195 14.44 -5.22 -14.29
N ARG A 196 14.49 -3.99 -14.81
CA ARG A 196 13.50 -3.52 -15.80
C ARG A 196 13.58 -4.25 -17.15
N ASP A 197 14.71 -4.89 -17.43
CA ASP A 197 15.02 -5.37 -18.78
C ASP A 197 14.82 -6.89 -18.96
N GLU A 198 14.62 -7.65 -17.88
CA GLU A 198 14.40 -9.10 -17.95
C GLU A 198 12.95 -9.47 -17.57
N PRO A 199 12.31 -10.47 -18.21
CA PRO A 199 10.98 -10.92 -17.83
C PRO A 199 10.93 -11.42 -16.37
N PRO A 200 9.80 -11.28 -15.66
CA PRO A 200 9.74 -11.71 -14.26
C PRO A 200 9.83 -13.23 -14.19
N HIS A 201 10.79 -13.75 -13.42
CA HIS A 201 10.99 -15.18 -13.24
C HIS A 201 10.05 -15.75 -12.17
N ASN A 202 9.65 -14.92 -11.22
CA ASN A 202 8.86 -15.33 -10.06
C ASN A 202 7.57 -14.52 -9.93
N ALA A 203 6.54 -15.12 -9.32
CA ALA A 203 5.28 -14.43 -9.01
C ALA A 203 5.49 -13.19 -8.10
N TYR A 204 6.55 -13.20 -7.29
CA TYR A 204 6.94 -12.08 -6.43
C TYR A 204 7.48 -10.88 -7.24
N GLU A 205 8.29 -11.13 -8.27
CA GLU A 205 8.80 -10.10 -9.19
C GLU A 205 7.70 -9.54 -10.08
N ALA A 206 6.78 -10.40 -10.53
CA ALA A 206 5.60 -9.93 -11.25
C ALA A 206 4.76 -8.96 -10.39
N ALA A 207 4.63 -9.23 -9.09
CA ALA A 207 3.91 -8.36 -8.16
C ALA A 207 4.65 -7.05 -7.84
N SER A 208 5.99 -7.03 -7.81
CA SER A 208 6.75 -5.79 -7.60
C SER A 208 6.64 -4.82 -8.79
N ARG A 209 6.47 -5.35 -10.02
CA ARG A 209 6.30 -4.58 -11.27
C ARG A 209 4.85 -4.17 -11.58
N ASP A 210 3.91 -4.66 -10.81
CA ASP A 210 2.49 -4.33 -10.93
C ASP A 210 2.12 -3.19 -9.97
N PHE A 211 0.90 -2.67 -10.08
CA PHE A 211 0.37 -1.71 -9.11
C PHE A 211 0.38 -2.29 -7.69
N PRO A 212 0.61 -1.43 -6.68
CA PRO A 212 0.42 -1.85 -5.30
C PRO A 212 -1.02 -2.32 -5.09
N ASP A 213 -1.20 -3.42 -4.39
CA ASP A 213 -2.51 -3.90 -3.96
C ASP A 213 -3.08 -2.98 -2.88
N LEU A 214 -2.21 -2.47 -2.01
CA LEU A 214 -2.55 -1.65 -0.85
C LEU A 214 -1.65 -0.42 -0.74
N ILE A 215 -2.25 0.73 -0.47
CA ILE A 215 -1.60 1.98 -0.12
C ILE A 215 -2.00 2.31 1.32
N ILE A 216 -1.05 2.41 2.22
CA ILE A 216 -1.30 2.77 3.62
C ILE A 216 -0.63 4.10 3.94
N THR A 217 -1.33 4.95 4.69
CA THR A 217 -0.82 6.27 5.07
C THR A 217 -1.50 6.82 6.33
N ASN A 218 -0.75 7.58 7.11
CA ASN A 218 -1.23 8.40 8.22
C ASN A 218 -0.91 9.89 8.01
N GLY A 219 -0.47 10.23 6.79
CA GLY A 219 0.39 11.38 6.56
C GLY A 219 -0.32 12.70 6.19
N PRO A 220 0.47 13.79 6.14
CA PRO A 220 0.03 15.13 5.74
C PRO A 220 -0.08 15.26 4.21
N ALA A 221 -0.14 16.48 3.67
CA ALA A 221 -0.50 16.82 2.28
C ALA A 221 -0.01 15.86 1.17
N THR A 222 1.24 15.38 1.19
CA THR A 222 1.75 14.43 0.17
C THR A 222 0.92 13.14 0.11
N ALA A 223 0.45 12.62 1.25
CA ALA A 223 -0.40 11.43 1.31
C ALA A 223 -1.74 11.64 0.60
N VAL A 224 -2.34 12.81 0.79
CA VAL A 224 -3.58 13.19 0.10
C VAL A 224 -3.38 13.14 -1.41
N ILE A 225 -2.26 13.67 -1.90
CA ILE A 225 -1.95 13.69 -3.34
C ILE A 225 -1.71 12.29 -3.88
N VAL A 226 -1.05 11.40 -3.13
CA VAL A 226 -0.85 10.00 -3.55
C VAL A 226 -2.18 9.25 -3.61
N ILE A 227 -3.09 9.47 -2.66
CA ILE A 227 -4.44 8.90 -2.71
C ILE A 227 -5.21 9.46 -3.91
N LEU A 228 -5.09 10.76 -4.20
CA LEU A 228 -5.69 11.34 -5.39
C LEU A 228 -5.14 10.70 -6.69
N ALA A 229 -3.82 10.46 -6.78
CA ALA A 229 -3.24 9.74 -7.91
C ALA A 229 -3.84 8.32 -8.05
N SER A 230 -4.04 7.62 -6.94
CA SER A 230 -4.69 6.30 -6.93
C SER A 230 -6.14 6.35 -7.43
N LEU A 231 -6.88 7.41 -7.07
CA LEU A 231 -8.25 7.63 -7.51
C LEU A 231 -8.28 7.89 -9.03
N VAL A 232 -7.35 8.69 -9.56
CA VAL A 232 -7.21 8.94 -11.00
C VAL A 232 -6.95 7.63 -11.76
N LEU A 233 -6.05 6.77 -11.26
CA LEU A 233 -5.79 5.47 -11.88
C LEU A 233 -7.03 4.57 -11.89
N ARG A 234 -7.81 4.55 -10.81
CA ARG A 234 -9.08 3.81 -10.73
C ARG A 234 -10.14 4.40 -11.65
N PHE A 235 -10.22 5.73 -11.73
CA PHE A 235 -11.17 6.46 -12.57
C PHE A 235 -11.07 6.04 -14.03
N PHE A 236 -9.87 6.13 -14.60
CA PHE A 236 -9.59 5.73 -15.98
C PHE A 236 -9.35 4.22 -16.17
N ASN A 237 -9.42 3.43 -15.10
CA ASN A 237 -9.13 1.99 -15.09
C ASN A 237 -7.79 1.63 -15.77
N VAL A 238 -6.76 2.46 -15.59
CA VAL A 238 -5.44 2.28 -16.22
C VAL A 238 -4.87 0.92 -15.82
N ARG A 239 -4.39 0.12 -16.80
CA ARG A 239 -3.97 -1.31 -16.64
C ARG A 239 -4.92 -2.16 -15.78
N GLY A 240 -6.23 -1.85 -15.80
CA GLY A 240 -7.24 -2.53 -15.01
C GLY A 240 -7.19 -2.24 -13.51
N ALA A 241 -6.67 -1.08 -13.08
CA ALA A 241 -6.51 -0.75 -11.65
C ALA A 241 -7.79 -0.96 -10.82
N ASN A 242 -8.95 -0.57 -11.34
CA ASN A 242 -10.22 -0.76 -10.65
C ASN A 242 -10.77 -2.17 -10.83
N SER A 243 -10.75 -2.71 -12.06
CA SER A 243 -11.30 -4.04 -12.36
C SER A 243 -10.52 -5.18 -11.69
N ARG A 244 -9.21 -5.01 -11.47
CA ARG A 244 -8.34 -5.98 -10.78
C ARG A 244 -8.32 -5.76 -9.26
N GLY A 245 -8.97 -4.71 -8.75
CA GLY A 245 -9.01 -4.37 -7.33
C GLY A 245 -7.66 -3.93 -6.75
N LYS A 246 -6.82 -3.26 -7.56
CA LYS A 246 -5.53 -2.72 -7.15
C LYS A 246 -5.68 -1.34 -6.53
N VAL A 247 -4.57 -0.82 -5.99
CA VAL A 247 -4.42 0.52 -5.39
C VAL A 247 -5.49 0.82 -4.33
N LYS A 248 -5.83 -0.18 -3.50
CA LYS A 248 -6.73 0.01 -2.37
C LYS A 248 -6.07 0.89 -1.32
N THR A 249 -6.80 1.81 -0.71
CA THR A 249 -6.23 2.81 0.20
C THR A 249 -6.73 2.63 1.62
N VAL A 250 -5.82 2.63 2.58
CA VAL A 250 -6.11 2.69 4.01
C VAL A 250 -5.49 3.96 4.57
N TYR A 251 -6.33 4.81 5.15
CA TYR A 251 -5.87 5.96 5.91
C TYR A 251 -6.03 5.70 7.40
N VAL A 252 -4.97 5.95 8.17
CA VAL A 252 -4.98 5.86 9.63
C VAL A 252 -4.83 7.27 10.19
N GLU A 253 -5.82 7.75 10.93
CA GLU A 253 -5.73 9.07 11.54
C GLU A 253 -4.62 9.09 12.61
N SER A 254 -3.90 10.22 12.68
CA SER A 254 -2.78 10.39 13.61
C SER A 254 -3.22 10.26 15.06
N PHE A 255 -2.35 9.68 15.88
CA PHE A 255 -2.60 9.45 17.30
C PHE A 255 -2.88 10.76 18.06
N ALA A 256 -2.28 11.87 17.63
CA ALA A 256 -2.49 13.19 18.22
C ALA A 256 -3.93 13.73 18.04
N ARG A 257 -4.76 13.10 17.20
CA ARG A 257 -6.12 13.56 16.91
C ARG A 257 -7.12 12.80 17.78
N VAL A 258 -7.37 13.32 18.99
CA VAL A 258 -8.32 12.72 19.94
C VAL A 258 -9.76 13.10 19.61
N LYS A 259 -10.06 14.41 19.56
CA LYS A 259 -11.44 14.91 19.46
C LYS A 259 -11.90 15.22 18.04
N THR A 260 -10.99 15.59 17.14
CA THR A 260 -11.35 16.04 15.78
C THR A 260 -10.43 15.48 14.72
N LEU A 261 -10.97 15.14 13.55
CA LEU A 261 -10.21 14.69 12.39
C LEU A 261 -9.25 15.78 11.89
N SER A 262 -8.08 15.35 11.40
CA SER A 262 -7.14 16.24 10.74
C SER A 262 -7.71 16.79 9.43
N ILE A 263 -7.10 17.84 8.87
CA ILE A 263 -7.54 18.39 7.57
C ILE A 263 -7.40 17.34 6.48
N SER A 264 -6.27 16.60 6.47
CA SER A 264 -6.08 15.44 5.59
C SER A 264 -7.17 14.39 5.80
N GLY A 265 -7.45 14.04 7.06
CA GLY A 265 -8.48 13.06 7.41
C GLY A 265 -9.86 13.46 6.91
N LYS A 266 -10.27 14.72 7.13
CA LYS A 266 -11.56 15.25 6.64
C LYS A 266 -11.67 15.18 5.11
N LEU A 267 -10.59 15.49 4.39
CA LEU A 267 -10.58 15.45 2.93
C LEU A 267 -10.64 14.02 2.40
N LEU A 268 -9.95 13.09 3.06
CA LEU A 268 -9.83 11.70 2.63
C LEU A 268 -10.99 10.80 3.06
N LEU A 269 -11.78 11.21 4.06
CA LEU A 269 -12.85 10.42 4.66
C LEU A 269 -13.83 9.79 3.66
N ARG A 270 -14.15 10.47 2.55
CA ARG A 270 -15.04 9.94 1.50
C ARG A 270 -14.31 9.32 0.31
N ILE A 271 -12.98 9.44 0.27
CA ILE A 271 -12.15 9.02 -0.86
C ILE A 271 -11.54 7.65 -0.60
N VAL A 272 -11.05 7.41 0.62
CA VAL A 272 -10.30 6.17 0.93
C VAL A 272 -11.22 4.97 1.12
N ASP A 273 -10.74 3.78 0.71
CA ASP A 273 -11.44 2.52 0.93
C ASP A 273 -11.69 2.24 2.42
N ARG A 274 -10.69 2.44 3.29
CA ARG A 274 -10.85 2.34 4.76
C ARG A 274 -10.27 3.55 5.47
N PHE A 275 -10.98 4.01 6.49
CA PHE A 275 -10.60 5.14 7.33
C PHE A 275 -10.56 4.70 8.79
N LEU A 276 -9.36 4.51 9.34
CA LEU A 276 -9.16 4.01 10.68
C LEU A 276 -8.87 5.17 11.65
N VAL A 277 -9.48 5.10 12.83
CA VAL A 277 -9.26 6.05 13.92
C VAL A 277 -8.82 5.30 15.18
N GLN A 278 -8.02 5.98 16.00
CA GLN A 278 -7.42 5.39 17.20
C GLN A 278 -8.15 5.75 18.49
N TRP A 279 -9.14 6.65 18.41
CA TRP A 279 -9.92 7.17 19.53
C TRP A 279 -11.40 6.90 19.30
N GLU A 280 -12.09 6.46 20.36
CA GLU A 280 -13.51 6.09 20.31
C GLU A 280 -14.38 7.31 19.97
N GLU A 281 -13.99 8.51 20.41
CA GLU A 281 -14.70 9.77 20.12
C GLU A 281 -14.71 10.16 18.64
N LEU A 282 -13.91 9.49 17.81
CA LEU A 282 -13.88 9.66 16.37
C LEU A 282 -14.66 8.57 15.62
N GLU A 283 -15.16 7.55 16.31
CA GLU A 283 -15.94 6.49 15.71
C GLU A 283 -17.17 7.05 15.00
N GLY A 284 -17.48 6.52 13.81
CA GLY A 284 -18.65 6.94 13.05
C GLY A 284 -18.59 8.36 12.47
N LYS A 285 -17.49 9.11 12.66
CA LYS A 285 -17.36 10.44 12.02
C LYS A 285 -17.47 10.35 10.51
N GLY A 286 -18.33 11.20 9.96
CA GLY A 286 -18.73 11.20 8.56
C GLY A 286 -19.30 9.87 8.05
N GLY A 287 -19.82 9.03 8.96
CA GLY A 287 -20.45 7.75 8.67
C GLY A 287 -19.50 6.63 8.23
N ARG A 288 -18.17 6.84 8.33
CA ARG A 288 -17.17 5.92 7.76
C ARG A 288 -15.93 5.67 8.63
N ALA A 289 -15.71 6.47 9.68
CA ALA A 289 -14.56 6.27 10.54
C ALA A 289 -14.71 5.01 11.40
N GLU A 290 -13.75 4.09 11.28
CA GLU A 290 -13.71 2.81 11.99
C GLU A 290 -12.75 2.91 13.18
N PHE A 291 -13.26 2.77 14.40
CA PHE A 291 -12.41 2.71 15.58
C PHE A 291 -11.69 1.35 15.65
N TRP A 292 -10.37 1.39 15.77
CA TRP A 292 -9.52 0.19 15.82
C TRP A 292 -8.69 0.08 17.11
N GLY A 293 -8.88 1.02 18.04
CA GLY A 293 -8.06 1.12 19.24
C GLY A 293 -6.70 1.78 18.99
N ILE A 294 -5.85 1.72 20.01
CA ILE A 294 -4.52 2.31 19.99
C ILE A 294 -3.61 1.45 19.11
N LEU A 295 -3.20 2.00 17.98
CA LEU A 295 -2.36 1.30 17.00
C LEU A 295 -0.88 1.74 17.07
N VAL A 296 -0.60 2.84 17.76
CA VAL A 296 0.74 3.47 17.96
C VAL A 296 1.15 3.42 19.42
#